data_AF-A0A975J472-F1
#
_entry.id   AF-A0A975J472-F1
#
_cell.length_a   1.000
_cell.length_b   1.000
_cell.length_c   1.000
_cell.angle_alpha   90.00
_cell.angle_beta   90.00
_cell.angle_gamma   90.00
#
_symmetry.space_group_name_H-M   'P 1'
#
loop_
_entity.id
_entity.type
_entity.pdbx_description
1 polymer ?
#
loop_
_entity_poly.entity_id
_entity_poly.type
_entity_poly.pdbx_seq_one_letter_code
_entity_poly.pdbx_strand_id
1 'polypeptide(L)'
;MNRLLEKIENLFVINRKETTYTKGFISFIIVLAGVAVLPTYFKYEDYTYTKYKKEYNTVVEVVEQHNKEYGRYPLGEPINWAKEKDLNLFFTENKLSGNRELYYIDIKLLDELKNNKYTYIIDAQHGKLYTREFVVYKNRRWHFAFY
;
A
#
# COMPACT_ATOMS: atom_id res chain seq x y z
N MET A 1 -39.53 39.36 26.96
CA MET A 1 -38.76 38.25 27.54
C MET A 1 -39.10 36.88 26.91
N ASN A 2 -40.33 36.65 26.43
CA ASN A 2 -40.75 35.34 25.91
C ASN A 2 -40.19 34.97 24.51
N ARG A 3 -39.97 35.93 23.60
CA ARG A 3 -39.44 35.65 22.24
C ARG A 3 -37.98 35.17 22.21
N LEU A 4 -37.18 35.51 23.23
CA LEU A 4 -35.79 35.06 23.33
C LEU A 4 -35.71 33.63 23.88
N LEU A 5 -36.59 33.28 24.82
CA LEU A 5 -36.71 31.92 25.35
C LEU A 5 -37.19 30.92 24.28
N GLU A 6 -38.18 31.29 23.45
CA GLU A 6 -38.64 30.44 22.32
C GLU A 6 -37.53 30.16 21.28
N LYS A 7 -36.60 31.10 21.07
CA LYS A 7 -35.48 30.90 20.16
C LYS A 7 -34.42 29.96 20.73
N ILE A 8 -34.24 29.98 22.06
CA ILE A 8 -33.31 29.07 22.75
C ILE A 8 -33.91 27.68 22.84
N GLU A 9 -35.20 27.54 23.10
CA GLU A 9 -35.89 26.23 23.07
C GLU A 9 -35.79 25.58 21.69
N ASN A 10 -35.98 26.33 20.60
CA ASN A 10 -35.82 25.81 19.23
C ASN A 10 -34.37 25.40 18.86
N LEU A 11 -33.35 25.87 19.58
CA LEU A 11 -31.96 25.41 19.40
C LEU A 11 -31.72 24.01 19.97
N PHE A 12 -32.57 23.55 20.90
CA PHE A 12 -32.50 22.23 21.52
C PHE A 12 -33.56 21.25 21.03
N VAL A 13 -34.47 21.68 20.14
CA VAL A 13 -35.36 20.76 19.43
C VAL A 13 -34.54 20.04 18.36
N ILE A 14 -34.01 18.86 18.73
CA ILE A 14 -33.57 17.87 17.74
C ILE A 14 -34.84 17.40 17.02
N ASN A 15 -35.22 18.13 15.98
CA ASN A 15 -36.22 17.66 15.02
C ASN A 15 -35.64 16.40 14.37
N ARG A 16 -36.05 15.22 14.85
CA ARG A 16 -35.94 13.99 14.07
C ARG A 16 -36.74 14.26 12.79
N LYS A 17 -36.05 14.67 11.72
CA LYS A 17 -36.63 14.63 10.37
C LYS A 17 -37.02 13.19 10.15
N GLU A 18 -38.32 12.92 10.08
CA GLU A 18 -38.82 11.59 9.74
C GLU A 18 -38.07 11.11 8.50
N THR A 19 -37.49 9.92 8.60
CA THR A 19 -36.84 9.27 7.48
C THR A 19 -37.93 8.96 6.46
N THR A 20 -38.15 9.86 5.53
CA THR A 20 -39.13 9.70 4.45
C THR A 20 -38.77 8.42 3.68
N TYR A 21 -39.76 7.61 3.28
CA TYR A 21 -39.57 6.39 2.50
C TYR A 21 -38.61 6.58 1.31
N THR A 22 -38.64 7.75 0.68
CA THR A 22 -37.73 8.16 -0.40
C THR A 22 -36.25 8.16 0.02
N LYS A 23 -35.91 8.65 1.22
CA LYS A 23 -34.54 8.62 1.74
C LYS A 23 -34.07 7.21 2.03
N GLY A 24 -34.95 6.36 2.58
CA GLY A 24 -34.66 4.94 2.79
C GLY A 24 -34.39 4.21 1.47
N PHE A 25 -35.20 4.50 0.45
CA PHE A 25 -35.06 3.94 -0.89
C PHE A 25 -33.77 4.39 -1.59
N ILE A 26 -33.42 5.68 -1.50
CA ILE A 26 -32.15 6.19 -2.05
C ILE A 26 -30.95 5.52 -1.35
N SER A 27 -30.96 5.43 -0.02
CA SER A 27 -29.89 4.73 0.71
C SER A 27 -29.78 3.26 0.31
N PHE A 28 -30.91 2.58 0.10
CA PHE A 28 -30.94 1.20 -0.36
C PHE A 28 -30.34 1.06 -1.77
N ILE A 29 -30.67 1.96 -2.69
CA ILE A 29 -30.07 1.99 -4.04
C ILE A 29 -28.55 2.22 -3.95
N ILE A 30 -28.08 3.13 -3.10
CA ILE A 30 -26.65 3.39 -2.92
C ILE A 30 -25.93 2.15 -2.38
N VAL A 31 -26.53 1.44 -1.42
CA VAL A 31 -25.96 0.18 -0.90
C VAL A 31 -25.93 -0.88 -2.00
N LEU A 32 -27.00 -1.05 -2.78
CA LEU A 32 -27.03 -2.00 -3.89
C LEU A 32 -26.00 -1.65 -4.97
N ALA A 33 -25.87 -0.37 -5.34
CA ALA A 33 -24.86 0.11 -6.27
C ALA A 33 -23.44 -0.14 -5.73
N GLY A 34 -23.21 0.14 -4.44
CA GLY A 34 -21.93 -0.13 -3.77
C GLY A 34 -21.57 -1.62 -3.83
N VAL A 35 -22.50 -2.50 -3.48
CA VAL A 35 -22.31 -3.96 -3.54
C VAL A 35 -22.11 -4.44 -4.98
N ALA A 36 -22.85 -3.89 -5.95
CA ALA A 36 -22.72 -4.26 -7.35
C ALA A 36 -21.36 -3.86 -7.96
N VAL A 37 -20.71 -2.82 -7.43
CA VAL A 37 -19.38 -2.37 -7.88
C VAL A 37 -18.25 -3.20 -7.26
N LEU A 38 -18.48 -3.87 -6.12
CA LEU A 38 -17.44 -4.66 -5.44
C LEU A 38 -16.78 -5.74 -6.32
N PRO A 39 -17.50 -6.57 -7.10
CA PRO A 39 -16.86 -7.57 -7.96
C PRO A 39 -15.93 -6.96 -9.01
N THR A 40 -16.35 -5.85 -9.62
CA THR A 40 -15.53 -5.14 -10.61
C THR A 40 -14.31 -4.52 -9.96
N TYR A 41 -14.47 -3.94 -8.77
CA TYR A 41 -13.37 -3.41 -7.97
C TYR A 41 -12.35 -4.51 -7.63
N PHE A 42 -12.79 -5.68 -7.15
CA PHE A 42 -11.90 -6.79 -6.84
C PHE A 42 -11.18 -7.33 -8.09
N LYS A 43 -11.87 -7.46 -9.23
CA LYS A 43 -11.23 -7.86 -10.49
C LYS A 43 -10.15 -6.87 -10.93
N TYR A 44 -10.39 -5.57 -10.75
CA TYR A 44 -9.41 -4.54 -11.08
C TYR A 44 -8.17 -4.60 -10.16
N GLU A 45 -8.39 -4.80 -8.85
CA GLU A 45 -7.31 -5.00 -7.88
C GLU A 45 -6.49 -6.25 -8.21
N ASP A 46 -7.13 -7.39 -8.52
CA ASP A 46 -6.46 -8.64 -8.89
C ASP A 46 -5.63 -8.48 -10.17
N TYR A 47 -6.16 -7.77 -11.18
CA TYR A 47 -5.44 -7.47 -12.41
C TYR A 47 -4.19 -6.63 -12.13
N THR A 48 -4.33 -5.58 -11.33
CA THR A 48 -3.22 -4.68 -10.99
C THR A 48 -2.17 -5.41 -10.17
N TYR A 49 -2.60 -6.25 -9.22
CA TYR A 49 -1.71 -7.11 -8.43
C TYR A 49 -0.95 -8.10 -9.30
N THR A 50 -1.62 -8.75 -10.26
CA THR A 50 -0.97 -9.71 -11.16
C THR A 50 0.13 -9.05 -12.00
N LYS A 51 -0.14 -7.84 -12.51
CA LYS A 51 0.84 -7.04 -13.25
C LYS A 51 2.05 -6.70 -12.37
N TYR A 52 1.81 -6.19 -11.16
CA TYR A 52 2.87 -5.90 -10.20
C TYR A 52 3.68 -7.16 -9.85
N LYS A 53 3.02 -8.28 -9.55
CA LYS A 53 3.69 -9.54 -9.18
C LYS A 53 4.63 -10.01 -10.29
N LYS A 54 4.21 -9.85 -11.56
CA LYS A 54 5.06 -10.15 -12.71
C LYS A 54 6.30 -9.25 -12.74
N GLU A 55 6.12 -7.94 -12.59
CA GLU A 55 7.22 -6.97 -12.55
C GLU A 55 8.19 -7.25 -11.38
N TYR A 56 7.65 -7.54 -10.19
CA TYR A 56 8.43 -7.91 -9.01
C TYR A 56 9.25 -9.18 -9.24
N ASN A 57 8.65 -10.24 -9.79
CA ASN A 57 9.35 -11.49 -10.07
C ASN A 57 10.49 -11.28 -11.07
N THR A 58 10.28 -10.46 -12.10
CA THR A 58 11.34 -10.11 -13.05
C THR A 58 12.50 -9.40 -12.35
N VAL A 59 12.23 -8.50 -11.41
CA VAL A 59 13.30 -7.85 -10.63
C VAL A 59 14.07 -8.84 -9.78
N VAL A 60 13.37 -9.76 -9.11
CA VAL A 60 14.01 -10.81 -8.31
C VAL A 60 14.91 -11.68 -9.19
N GLU A 61 14.41 -12.14 -10.34
CA GLU A 61 15.18 -12.94 -11.30
C GLU A 61 16.46 -12.21 -11.75
N VAL A 62 16.35 -10.94 -12.15
CA VAL A 62 17.49 -10.14 -12.61
C VAL A 62 18.51 -9.90 -11.49
N VAL A 63 18.06 -9.60 -10.28
CA VAL A 63 18.93 -9.34 -9.13
C VAL A 63 19.66 -10.62 -8.69
N GLU A 64 18.96 -11.75 -8.68
CA GLU A 64 19.56 -13.04 -8.37
C GLU A 64 20.52 -13.50 -9.45
N GLN A 65 20.18 -13.27 -10.72
CA GLN A 65 21.08 -13.56 -11.83
C GLN A 65 22.36 -12.75 -11.73
N HIS A 66 22.27 -11.45 -11.44
CA HIS A 66 23.45 -10.61 -11.20
C HIS A 66 24.31 -11.17 -10.05
N ASN A 67 23.69 -11.60 -8.95
CA ASN A 67 24.43 -12.22 -7.85
C ASN A 67 25.10 -13.55 -8.23
N LYS A 68 24.44 -14.37 -9.06
CA LYS A 68 25.01 -15.62 -9.58
C LYS A 68 26.18 -15.38 -10.52
N GLU A 69 26.13 -14.34 -11.34
CA GLU A 69 27.16 -14.00 -12.32
C GLU A 69 28.38 -13.34 -11.68
N TYR A 70 28.18 -12.38 -10.77
CA TYR A 70 29.25 -11.55 -10.21
C TYR A 70 29.62 -11.90 -8.76
N GLY A 71 28.91 -12.84 -8.13
CA GLY A 71 29.12 -13.26 -6.74
C GLY A 71 28.72 -12.21 -5.70
N ARG A 72 28.01 -11.16 -6.11
CA ARG A 72 27.56 -10.06 -5.25
C ARG A 72 26.24 -9.48 -5.74
N TYR A 73 25.42 -9.01 -4.81
CA TYR A 73 24.22 -8.27 -5.15
C TYR A 73 24.55 -6.88 -5.76
N PRO A 74 23.66 -6.34 -6.60
CA PRO A 74 23.78 -4.99 -7.17
C PRO A 74 23.44 -3.93 -6.10
N LEU A 75 24.35 -3.72 -5.15
CA LEU A 75 24.15 -2.83 -4.01
C LEU A 75 24.45 -1.37 -4.40
N GLY A 76 23.49 -0.48 -4.14
CA GLY A 76 23.64 0.96 -4.21
C GLY A 76 23.93 1.58 -2.84
N GLU A 77 23.28 2.70 -2.54
CA GLU A 77 23.43 3.38 -1.25
C GLU A 77 22.78 2.57 -0.10
N PRO A 78 23.36 2.60 1.12
CA PRO A 78 22.71 2.04 2.30
C PRO A 78 21.41 2.77 2.60
N ILE A 79 20.45 2.05 3.21
CA ILE A 79 19.17 2.67 3.56
C ILE A 79 19.34 3.82 4.54
N ASN A 80 18.63 4.90 4.24
CA ASN A 80 18.45 6.01 5.16
C ASN A 80 17.13 5.83 5.94
N TRP A 81 17.22 5.25 7.13
CA TRP A 81 16.08 5.01 8.01
C TRP A 81 15.31 6.28 8.40
N ALA A 82 15.95 7.45 8.41
CA ALA A 82 15.28 8.72 8.71
C ALA A 82 14.33 9.16 7.58
N LYS A 83 14.62 8.74 6.33
CA LYS A 83 13.78 9.01 5.16
C LYS A 83 12.72 7.91 4.93
N GLU A 84 13.02 6.67 5.33
CA GLU A 84 12.17 5.50 5.11
C GLU A 84 11.25 5.19 6.31
N LYS A 85 10.36 6.12 6.65
CA LYS A 85 9.42 5.99 7.79
C LYS A 85 8.51 4.77 7.67
N ASP A 86 8.00 4.51 6.47
CA ASP A 86 7.07 3.40 6.23
C ASP A 86 7.79 2.04 6.34
N LEU A 87 9.06 1.97 5.95
CA LEU A 87 9.88 0.75 6.08
C LEU A 87 10.14 0.45 7.54
N ASN A 88 10.50 1.49 8.30
CA ASN A 88 10.73 1.37 9.73
C ASN A 88 9.46 0.92 10.48
N LEU A 89 8.30 1.48 10.11
CA LEU A 89 7.02 1.03 10.65
C LEU A 89 6.75 -0.44 10.30
N PHE A 90 6.97 -0.84 9.05
CA PHE A 90 6.81 -2.24 8.64
C PHE A 90 7.72 -3.19 9.42
N PHE A 91 9.00 -2.85 9.58
CA PHE A 91 9.96 -3.67 10.35
C PHE A 91 9.50 -3.80 11.81
N THR A 92 9.04 -2.69 12.39
CA THR A 92 8.53 -2.67 13.77
C THR A 92 7.27 -3.52 13.92
N GLU A 93 6.27 -3.36 13.05
CA GLU A 93 5.01 -4.12 13.07
C GLU A 93 5.25 -5.63 12.91
N ASN A 94 6.24 -6.01 12.11
CA ASN A 94 6.57 -7.41 11.83
C ASN A 94 7.66 -7.98 12.74
N LYS A 95 8.08 -7.24 13.78
CA LYS A 95 9.14 -7.63 14.73
C LYS A 95 10.46 -8.02 14.03
N LEU A 96 10.79 -7.34 12.93
CA LEU A 96 12.06 -7.49 12.22
C LEU A 96 13.11 -6.56 12.84
N SER A 97 14.37 -7.02 12.87
CA SER A 97 15.48 -6.19 13.35
C SER A 97 15.77 -5.05 12.37
N GLY A 98 15.82 -3.82 12.87
CA GLY A 98 16.27 -2.64 12.12
C GLY A 98 17.80 -2.56 11.94
N ASN A 99 18.57 -3.40 12.64
CA ASN A 99 20.03 -3.49 12.49
C ASN A 99 20.45 -4.39 11.32
N ARG A 100 19.66 -4.42 10.25
CA ARG A 100 19.93 -5.21 9.05
C ARG A 100 20.68 -4.36 8.02
N GLU A 101 21.56 -5.02 7.29
CA GLU A 101 22.29 -4.41 6.18
C GLU A 101 21.39 -4.34 4.95
N LEU A 102 20.58 -3.28 4.91
CA LEU A 102 19.67 -3.00 3.81
C LEU A 102 20.28 -1.95 2.87
N TYR A 103 20.21 -2.22 1.57
CA TYR A 103 20.70 -1.34 0.52
C TYR A 103 19.63 -1.11 -0.53
N TYR A 104 19.63 0.07 -1.14
CA TYR A 104 18.91 0.26 -2.40
C TYR A 104 19.58 -0.56 -3.50
N ILE A 105 18.78 -1.02 -4.46
CA ILE A 105 19.31 -1.69 -5.64
C ILE A 105 19.93 -0.66 -6.60
N ASP A 106 21.17 -0.88 -7.01
CA ASP A 106 21.81 -0.05 -8.03
C ASP A 106 21.31 -0.43 -9.43
N ILE A 107 20.31 0.30 -9.90
CA ILE A 107 19.71 0.12 -11.23
C ILE A 107 20.73 0.32 -12.36
N LYS A 108 21.83 1.05 -12.12
CA LYS A 108 22.88 1.25 -13.14
C LYS A 108 23.63 -0.04 -13.48
N LEU A 109 23.60 -1.02 -12.56
CA LEU A 109 24.21 -2.34 -12.76
C LEU A 109 23.24 -3.33 -13.42
N LEU A 110 21.97 -2.95 -13.62
CA LEU A 110 20.87 -3.79 -14.10
C LEU A 110 20.18 -3.10 -15.29
N ASP A 111 20.75 -3.29 -16.47
CA ASP A 111 20.30 -2.64 -17.70
C ASP A 111 18.83 -2.95 -18.04
N GLU A 112 18.37 -4.15 -17.69
CA GLU A 112 17.00 -4.64 -17.84
C GLU A 112 15.99 -3.85 -17.00
N LEU A 113 16.44 -3.16 -15.95
CA LEU A 113 15.59 -2.46 -14.99
C LEU A 113 15.67 -0.93 -15.09
N LYS A 114 16.37 -0.37 -16.08
CA LYS A 114 16.52 1.10 -16.26
C LYS A 114 15.21 1.88 -16.31
N ASN A 115 14.13 1.26 -16.78
CA ASN A 115 12.80 1.87 -16.87
C ASN A 115 11.85 1.43 -15.75
N ASN A 116 12.36 0.77 -14.71
CA ASN A 116 11.52 0.32 -13.62
C ASN A 116 11.05 1.53 -12.80
N LYS A 117 9.76 1.56 -12.49
CA LYS A 117 9.09 2.65 -11.79
C LYS A 117 9.35 2.62 -10.28
N TYR A 118 9.64 1.44 -9.72
CA TYR A 118 9.62 1.24 -8.27
C TYR A 118 11.02 1.26 -7.65
N THR A 119 11.07 1.66 -6.38
CA THR A 119 12.28 1.57 -5.57
C THR A 119 12.34 0.22 -4.87
N TYR A 120 13.44 -0.49 -5.11
CA TYR A 120 13.71 -1.79 -4.51
C TYR A 120 14.87 -1.70 -3.53
N ILE A 121 14.78 -2.53 -2.50
CA ILE A 121 15.73 -2.68 -1.42
C ILE A 121 16.08 -4.14 -1.31
N ILE A 122 17.33 -4.43 -0.98
CA ILE A 122 17.78 -5.79 -0.69
C ILE A 122 18.41 -5.85 0.70
N ASP A 123 18.06 -6.90 1.43
CA ASP A 123 18.75 -7.36 2.64
C ASP A 123 19.87 -8.29 2.19
N ALA A 124 21.09 -7.74 2.17
CA ALA A 124 22.25 -8.43 1.63
C ALA A 124 22.62 -9.68 2.46
N GLN A 125 22.26 -9.72 3.74
CA GLN A 125 22.53 -10.85 4.64
C GLN A 125 21.58 -12.03 4.37
N HIS A 126 20.30 -11.74 4.11
CA HIS A 126 19.27 -12.77 3.97
C HIS A 126 18.84 -13.02 2.53
N GLY A 127 19.35 -12.25 1.55
CA GLY A 127 18.95 -12.33 0.15
C GLY A 127 17.49 -11.95 -0.10
N LYS A 128 16.91 -11.11 0.78
CA LYS A 128 15.49 -10.76 0.75
C LYS A 128 15.30 -9.42 0.06
N LEU A 129 14.41 -9.37 -0.92
CA LEU A 129 14.09 -8.17 -1.69
C LEU A 129 12.79 -7.53 -1.16
N TYR A 130 12.78 -6.22 -1.06
CA TYR A 130 11.69 -5.39 -0.56
C TYR A 130 11.39 -4.32 -1.60
N THR A 131 10.13 -3.91 -1.70
CA THR A 131 9.74 -2.79 -2.56
C THR A 131 8.73 -1.91 -1.86
N ARG A 132 8.87 -0.60 -2.10
CA ARG A 132 8.08 0.45 -1.47
C ARG A 132 6.63 0.49 -2.00
N GLU A 133 6.37 -0.11 -3.15
CA GLU A 133 5.09 0.00 -3.83
C GLU A 133 4.59 -1.36 -4.29
N PHE A 134 3.77 -2.03 -3.49
CA PHE A 134 2.42 -2.40 -3.94
C PHE A 134 1.50 -2.83 -2.80
N VAL A 135 0.21 -2.65 -3.01
CA VAL A 135 -0.87 -2.80 -2.04
C VAL A 135 -1.60 -4.10 -2.35
N VAL A 136 -1.79 -4.95 -1.34
CA VAL A 136 -2.81 -6.01 -1.41
C VAL A 136 -3.90 -5.61 -0.43
N TYR A 137 -5.12 -5.41 -0.92
CA TYR A 137 -6.30 -5.03 -0.13
C TYR A 137 -6.11 -3.75 0.73
N LYS A 138 -5.90 -2.60 0.06
CA LYS A 138 -5.85 -1.24 0.66
C LYS A 138 -4.84 -0.97 1.78
N ASN A 139 -4.02 -1.92 2.21
CA ASN A 139 -2.96 -1.64 3.17
C ASN A 139 -1.64 -1.40 2.43
N ARG A 140 -1.18 -0.14 2.44
CA ARG A 140 0.19 0.23 2.10
C ARG A 140 1.11 -0.34 3.17
N ARG A 141 1.50 -1.60 3.00
CA ARG A 141 2.55 -2.24 3.79
C ARG A 141 3.63 -2.63 2.81
N TRP A 142 4.88 -2.44 3.21
CA TRP A 142 6.00 -3.02 2.48
C TRP A 142 5.73 -4.49 2.25
N HIS A 143 5.89 -4.93 1.00
CA HIS A 143 5.64 -6.31 0.64
C HIS A 143 6.88 -7.13 0.90
N PHE A 144 6.65 -8.27 1.56
CA PHE A 144 7.57 -9.39 1.58
C PHE A 144 6.98 -10.45 0.66
N ALA A 145 7.59 -10.70 -0.49
CA ALA A 145 7.32 -11.94 -1.19
C ALA A 145 8.05 -13.05 -0.42
N PHE A 146 7.30 -13.87 0.32
CA PHE A 146 7.82 -15.16 0.77
C PHE A 146 8.17 -15.97 -0.48
N TYR A 147 9.44 -16.39 -0.57
CA TYR A 147 9.80 -17.64 -1.23
C TYR A 147 9.17 -18.80 -0.47
#